data_AF-A0A529ZCM3-F1
#
_entry.id   AF-A0A529ZCM3-F1
#
_cell.length_a   1.000
_cell.length_b   1.000
_cell.length_c   1.000
_cell.angle_alpha   90.00
_cell.angle_beta   90.00
_cell.angle_gamma   90.00
#
_symmetry.space_group_name_H-M   'P 1'
#
loop_
_entity.id
_entity.type
_entity.pdbx_description
1 polymer ?
#
loop_
_entity_poly.entity_id
_entity_poly.type
_entity_poly.pdbx_seq_one_letter_code
_entity_poly.pdbx_strand_id
1 'polypeptide(L)'
;YFLEPMVEVATDKGRVAYGPVKPSDVKSLFDSGFLTGGHHKRWLGAPDKIPFLAKQTRLTFARCGVIDPLSLDSYKSHGGLNGLQNA
;
A
#
# COMPACT_ATOMS: atom_id res chain seq x y z
N TYR A 1 13.71 0.00 4.01
CA TYR A 1 12.52 0.87 4.01
C TYR A 1 12.20 1.18 5.46
N PHE A 2 12.02 2.45 5.85
CA PHE A 2 12.01 2.89 7.26
C PHE A 2 10.61 3.31 7.78
N LEU A 3 9.57 3.15 6.95
CA LEU A 3 8.20 3.58 7.26
C LEU A 3 7.33 2.44 7.81
N GLU A 4 7.90 1.26 8.03
CA GLU A 4 7.18 0.14 8.62
C GLU A 4 6.96 0.30 10.13
N PRO A 5 5.81 -0.11 10.68
CA PRO A 5 4.63 -0.63 9.98
C PRO A 5 3.91 0.48 9.19
N MET A 6 3.73 0.26 7.88
CA MET A 6 2.99 1.17 7.01
C MET A 6 1.57 0.66 6.82
N VAL A 7 0.61 1.42 7.32
CA VAL A 7 -0.81 1.08 7.23
C VAL A 7 -1.42 1.85 6.07
N GLU A 8 -2.22 1.16 5.26
CA GLU A 8 -2.88 1.75 4.11
C GLU A 8 -4.39 1.57 4.18
N VAL A 9 -5.12 2.56 3.67
CA VAL A 9 -6.58 2.53 3.57
C VAL A 9 -6.97 2.76 2.11
N ALA A 10 -7.92 1.98 1.62
CA ALA A 10 -8.53 2.19 0.31
C ALA A 10 -9.58 3.30 0.40
N THR A 11 -9.51 4.27 -0.51
CA THR A 11 -10.47 5.36 -0.66
C THR A 11 -10.91 5.48 -2.11
N ASP A 12 -11.93 6.28 -2.40
CA ASP A 12 -12.38 6.57 -3.77
C ASP A 12 -11.28 7.18 -4.67
N LYS A 13 -10.23 7.74 -4.07
CA LYS A 13 -9.08 8.35 -4.76
C LYS A 13 -7.86 7.43 -4.85
N GLY A 14 -8.00 6.17 -4.44
CA GLY A 14 -6.92 5.20 -4.34
C GLY A 14 -6.45 4.98 -2.89
N ARG A 15 -5.29 4.34 -2.75
CA ARG A 15 -4.70 4.01 -1.45
C ARG A 15 -4.05 5.24 -0.81
N VAL A 16 -4.25 5.41 0.49
CA VAL A 16 -3.55 6.41 1.32
C VAL A 16 -2.74 5.68 2.39
N ALA A 17 -1.45 6.01 2.50
CA ALA A 17 -0.52 5.42 3.45
C ALA A 17 -0.30 6.29 4.69
N TYR A 18 -0.05 5.60 5.80
CA TYR A 18 0.37 6.17 7.07
C TYR A 18 1.56 5.38 7.61
N GLY A 19 2.61 6.05 8.07
CA GLY A 19 3.79 5.35 8.60
C GLY A 19 4.88 6.26 9.17
N PRO A 20 5.76 5.72 10.04
CA PRO A 20 5.61 4.43 10.73
C PRO A 20 4.54 4.52 11.82
N VAL A 21 3.62 3.56 11.86
CA VAL A 21 2.50 3.53 12.81
C VAL A 21 2.87 2.71 14.04
N LYS A 22 2.65 3.27 15.23
CA LYS A 22 2.73 2.55 16.50
C LYS A 22 1.32 2.19 17.00
N PRO A 23 1.16 1.15 17.85
CA PRO A 23 -0.13 0.86 18.49
C PRO A 23 -0.74 2.07 19.21
N SER A 24 0.09 2.93 19.82
CA SER A 24 -0.34 4.17 20.46
C SER A 24 -0.95 5.21 19.52
N ASP A 25 -0.62 5.16 18.22
CA ASP A 25 -1.11 6.10 17.21
C ASP A 25 -2.49 5.67 16.66
N VAL A 26 -2.97 4.45 16.97
CA VAL A 26 -4.19 3.89 16.37
C VAL A 26 -5.40 4.75 16.72
N LYS A 27 -5.60 5.10 18.00
CA LYS A 27 -6.75 5.91 18.39
C LYS A 27 -6.78 7.26 17.64
N SER A 28 -5.64 7.97 17.60
CA SER A 28 -5.58 9.28 16.94
C SER A 28 -5.71 9.21 15.42
N LEU A 29 -5.32 8.11 14.80
CA LEU A 29 -5.59 7.84 13.38
C LEU A 29 -7.09 7.82 13.10
N PHE A 30 -7.86 7.05 13.89
CA PHE A 30 -9.31 6.99 13.74
C PHE A 30 -9.97 8.33 14.06
N ASP A 31 -9.53 9.01 15.12
CA ASP A 31 -10.01 10.37 15.47
C ASP A 31 -9.78 11.38 14.32
N SER A 32 -8.75 11.15 13.48
CA SER A 32 -8.39 12.01 12.34
C SER A 32 -9.02 11.57 11.00
N GLY A 33 -9.98 10.64 11.01
CA GLY A 33 -10.66 10.18 9.80
C GLY A 33 -9.83 9.18 8.97
N PHE A 34 -9.08 8.28 9.62
CA PHE A 34 -8.28 7.24 8.96
C PHE A 34 -9.07 6.47 7.88
N LEU A 35 -10.30 6.06 8.17
CA LEU A 35 -11.11 5.26 7.23
C LEU A 35 -11.48 5.99 5.93
N THR A 36 -11.37 7.32 5.90
CA THR A 36 -11.64 8.15 4.73
C THR A 36 -10.36 8.78 4.16
N GLY A 37 -9.18 8.34 4.59
CA GLY A 37 -7.90 8.90 4.14
C GLY A 37 -7.57 10.28 4.73
N GLY A 38 -8.12 10.61 5.91
CA GLY A 38 -7.94 11.89 6.58
C GLY A 38 -6.47 12.20 6.92
N HIS A 39 -6.14 13.49 7.02
CA HIS A 39 -4.79 13.92 7.36
C HIS A 39 -4.46 13.64 8.84
N HIS A 40 -3.32 12.99 9.08
CA HIS A 40 -2.78 12.67 10.39
C HIS A 40 -1.27 12.94 10.41
N LYS A 41 -0.65 13.06 11.59
CA LYS A 41 0.81 13.23 11.73
C LYS A 41 1.64 12.16 11.00
N ARG A 42 1.09 10.96 10.83
CA ARG A 42 1.72 9.83 10.12
C ARG A 42 1.41 9.77 8.62
N TRP A 43 0.66 10.72 8.07
CA TRP A 43 0.20 10.68 6.68
C TRP A 43 1.36 10.77 5.69
N LEU A 44 1.35 9.87 4.70
CA LEU A 44 2.35 9.80 3.63
C LEU A 44 1.74 10.07 2.25
N GLY A 45 0.41 10.08 2.16
CA GLY A 45 -0.32 10.24 0.90
C GLY A 45 -0.39 8.97 0.09
N ALA A 46 -0.51 9.11 -1.23
CA ALA A 46 -0.58 7.96 -2.14
C ALA A 46 0.76 7.20 -2.15
N PRO A 47 0.79 5.89 -1.84
CA PRO A 47 2.04 5.13 -1.73
C PRO A 47 2.88 5.15 -3.01
N ASP A 48 2.24 5.10 -4.18
CA ASP A 48 2.90 5.16 -5.49
C ASP A 48 3.52 6.52 -5.80
N LYS A 49 3.15 7.57 -5.07
CA LYS A 49 3.71 8.92 -5.17
C LYS A 49 4.84 9.18 -4.19
N ILE A 50 5.11 8.28 -3.25
CA ILE A 50 6.25 8.40 -2.34
C ILE A 50 7.54 8.38 -3.20
N PRO A 51 8.40 9.42 -3.16
CA PRO A 51 9.52 9.55 -4.10
C PRO A 51 10.45 8.34 -4.17
N PHE A 52 10.63 7.63 -3.05
CA PHE A 52 11.42 6.41 -3.01
C PHE A 52 10.81 5.26 -3.83
N LEU A 53 9.48 5.11 -3.81
CA LEU A 53 8.77 4.09 -4.57
C LEU A 53 8.55 4.52 -6.03
N ALA A 54 8.17 5.78 -6.24
CA ALA A 54 7.87 6.35 -7.55
C ALA A 54 9.07 6.33 -8.52
N LYS A 55 10.30 6.39 -8.00
CA LYS A 55 11.54 6.41 -8.81
C LYS A 55 12.08 5.01 -9.15
N GLN A 56 11.36 3.94 -8.82
CA GLN A 56 11.80 2.56 -9.07
C GLN A 56 11.15 1.99 -10.33
N THR A 57 11.92 1.19 -11.07
CA THR A 57 11.39 0.31 -12.13
C THR A 57 11.16 -1.09 -11.54
N ARG A 58 9.97 -1.33 -11.00
CA ARG A 58 9.63 -2.59 -10.30
C ARG A 58 9.13 -3.67 -11.26
N LEU A 59 10.01 -4.25 -12.07
CA LEU A 59 9.63 -5.36 -12.97
C LEU A 59 9.29 -6.63 -12.19
N THR A 60 10.26 -7.17 -11.46
CA THR A 60 10.07 -8.39 -10.63
C THR A 60 9.20 -8.11 -9.41
N PHE A 61 9.37 -6.94 -8.80
CA PHE A 61 8.71 -6.55 -7.54
C PHE A 61 7.37 -5.85 -7.75
N ALA A 62 6.78 -5.86 -8.96
CA ALA A 62 5.57 -5.11 -9.31
C ALA A 62 4.41 -5.30 -8.31
N ARG A 63 4.29 -6.49 -7.72
CA ARG A 63 3.17 -6.89 -6.84
C ARG A 63 3.46 -6.83 -5.34
N CYS A 64 4.73 -6.79 -4.93
CA CYS A 64 5.09 -6.89 -3.51
C CYS A 64 4.53 -5.68 -2.73
N GLY A 65 3.74 -5.94 -1.68
CA GLY A 65 3.07 -4.91 -0.88
C GLY A 65 1.79 -4.34 -1.50
N VAL A 66 1.43 -4.77 -2.72
CA VAL A 66 0.18 -4.35 -3.39
C VAL A 66 -0.93 -5.37 -3.14
N ILE A 67 -0.61 -6.65 -3.29
CA ILE A 67 -1.57 -7.76 -3.20
C ILE A 67 -1.46 -8.52 -1.87
N ASP A 68 -2.51 -9.27 -1.56
CA ASP A 68 -2.41 -10.34 -0.57
C ASP A 68 -1.46 -11.44 -1.10
N PRO A 69 -0.35 -11.74 -0.38
CA PRO A 69 0.67 -12.67 -0.83
C PRO A 69 0.19 -14.13 -0.97
N LEU A 70 -0.89 -14.52 -0.32
CA LEU A 70 -1.42 -15.89 -0.36
C LEU A 70 -2.72 -16.02 -1.19
N SER A 71 -3.20 -14.91 -1.77
CA SER A 71 -4.39 -14.91 -2.61
C SER A 71 -4.06 -15.18 -4.08
N LEU A 72 -4.48 -16.34 -4.59
CA LEU A 72 -4.37 -16.65 -6.02
C LEU A 72 -5.17 -15.69 -6.90
N ASP A 73 -6.32 -15.23 -6.45
CA ASP A 73 -7.16 -14.28 -7.21
C ASP A 73 -6.51 -12.90 -7.29
N SER A 74 -5.89 -12.44 -6.20
CA SER A 74 -5.10 -11.21 -6.22
C SER A 74 -3.89 -11.35 -7.15
N TYR A 75 -3.23 -12.51 -7.13
CA TYR A 75 -2.10 -12.77 -8.02
C TYR A 75 -2.50 -12.74 -9.49
N LYS A 76 -3.57 -13.45 -9.88
CA LYS A 76 -4.10 -13.49 -11.24
C LYS A 76 -4.58 -12.12 -11.73
N SER A 77 -5.34 -11.39 -10.90
CA SER A 77 -5.82 -10.04 -11.25
C SER A 77 -4.69 -9.03 -11.50
N HIS A 78 -3.48 -9.31 -10.99
CA HIS A 78 -2.28 -8.51 -11.21
C HIS A 78 -1.31 -9.15 -12.23
N GLY A 79 -1.84 -9.91 -13.19
CA GLY A 79 -1.11 -10.51 -14.30
C GLY A 79 -0.28 -11.74 -13.93
N GLY A 80 -0.49 -12.30 -12.73
CA GLY A 80 0.11 -13.57 -12.33
C GLY A 80 -0.36 -14.72 -13.21
N LEU A 81 0.51 -15.69 -13.44
CA LEU A 81 0.33 -16.86 -14.32
C LEU A 81 0.29 -16.57 -15.83
N ASN A 82 0.15 -15.32 -16.28
CA ASN A 82 0.14 -15.01 -17.72
C ASN A 82 1.41 -15.50 -18.44
N GLY A 83 2.58 -15.34 -17.83
CA GLY A 83 3.83 -15.85 -18.41
C GLY A 83 3.88 -17.38 -18.51
N LEU A 84 3.26 -18.09 -17.55
CA LEU A 84 3.17 -19.56 -17.59
C LEU A 84 2.18 -20.03 -18.66
N GLN A 85 1.08 -19.31 -18.86
CA GLN A 85 0.09 -19.64 -19.89
C GLN A 85 0.61 -19.45 -21.32
N ASN A 86 1.62 -18.61 -21.49
CA ASN A 86 2.22 -18.28 -22.79
C ASN A 86 3.53 -19.04 -23.08
N ALA A 87 3.95 -19.95 -22.19
CA ALA A 87 5.16 -20.74 -22.31
C ALA A 87 4.90 -22.09 -23.01
#